data_AF-A0A356VYS7-F1
#
_entry.id   AF-A0A356VYS7-F1
#
_cell.length_a   1.000
_cell.length_b   1.000
_cell.length_c   1.000
_cell.angle_alpha   90.00
_cell.angle_beta   90.00
_cell.angle_gamma   90.00
#
_symmetry.space_group_name_H-M   'P 1'
#
loop_
_entity.id
_entity.type
_entity.pdbx_description
1 polymer ?
#
loop_
_entity_poly.entity_id
_entity_poly.type
_entity_poly.pdbx_seq_one_letter_code
_entity_poly.pdbx_strand_id
1 'polypeptide(L)'
;PVAYHEIENGLELRAGERAAFIERTKKKISDRVSQTIPNVYLEGRVKSIYGIYRKMFLQNRSMDEIYDIYAVRVIVDTVNDCYNVLGIVHDMFRPLPNRFKDYISTPKPNMYQSLHTTVIGKEGIPFEVQIRTWEMHHTAEYGIAAHWKYKLGMTSNKEDSFEKRLAWIRQMLDNERDSGDATDLVRMIKSDLVPEEVFVFTPRGDVISLPAGATVIDFAYAIHSAVGNRMVGAKVDKRIVPLDYKVKTGEIIEILTSKEARGP
;
A
#
# COMPACT_ATOMS: atom_id res chain seq x y z
N PRO A 1 21.97 9.78 21.68
CA PRO A 1 21.21 9.71 22.95
C PRO A 1 21.42 8.36 23.65
N VAL A 2 21.39 8.30 24.98
CA VAL A 2 21.68 7.07 25.76
C VAL A 2 20.85 5.87 25.29
N ALA A 3 19.54 6.09 25.11
CA ALA A 3 18.62 5.05 24.64
C ALA A 3 18.88 4.54 23.21
N TYR A 4 19.53 5.31 22.34
CA TYR A 4 19.95 4.83 21.02
C TYR A 4 21.08 3.80 21.16
N HIS A 5 22.08 4.11 22.01
CA HIS A 5 23.23 3.22 22.26
C HIS A 5 22.85 1.96 23.01
N GLU A 6 21.86 2.01 23.92
CA GLU A 6 21.35 0.81 24.58
C GLU A 6 20.69 -0.17 23.59
N ILE A 7 19.89 0.35 22.64
CA ILE A 7 19.29 -0.46 21.58
C ILE A 7 20.38 -1.01 20.66
N GLU A 8 21.34 -0.17 20.26
CA GLU A 8 22.48 -0.56 19.41
C GLU A 8 23.28 -1.71 20.03
N ASN A 9 23.72 -1.57 21.28
CA ASN A 9 24.47 -2.59 22.02
C ASN A 9 23.65 -3.88 22.20
N GLY A 10 22.37 -3.77 22.55
CA GLY A 10 21.48 -4.93 22.71
C GLY A 10 21.25 -5.70 21.41
N LEU A 11 21.20 -4.99 20.28
CA LEU A 11 21.13 -5.60 18.96
C LEU A 11 22.47 -6.27 18.61
N GLU A 12 23.60 -5.58 18.77
CA GLU A 12 24.94 -6.12 18.47
C GLU A 12 25.23 -7.42 19.22
N LEU A 13 24.94 -7.46 20.53
CA LEU A 13 25.13 -8.65 21.37
C LEU A 13 24.42 -9.91 20.83
N ARG A 14 23.30 -9.75 20.11
CA ARG A 14 22.54 -10.86 19.53
C ARG A 14 22.72 -10.99 18.02
N ALA A 15 23.58 -10.21 17.37
CA ALA A 15 23.67 -10.13 15.90
C ALA A 15 23.82 -11.50 15.22
N GLY A 16 24.68 -12.38 15.76
CA GLY A 16 24.91 -13.73 15.23
C GLY A 16 23.66 -14.63 15.31
N GLU A 17 23.00 -14.69 16.47
CA GLU A 17 21.77 -15.48 16.67
C GLU A 17 20.63 -15.00 15.75
N ARG A 18 20.53 -13.69 15.59
CA ARG A 18 19.54 -13.03 14.73
C ARG A 18 19.74 -13.38 13.27
N ALA A 19 20.96 -13.25 12.77
CA ALA A 19 21.30 -13.62 11.39
C ALA A 19 21.01 -15.11 11.14
N ALA A 20 21.42 -15.97 12.08
CA ALA A 20 21.18 -17.41 11.97
C ALA A 20 19.68 -17.76 11.98
N PHE A 21 18.87 -17.09 12.80
CA PHE A 21 17.41 -17.28 12.82
C PHE A 21 16.76 -16.86 11.49
N ILE A 22 17.13 -15.70 10.96
CA ILE A 22 16.63 -15.20 9.67
C ILE A 22 16.99 -16.16 8.54
N GLU A 23 18.23 -16.62 8.46
CA GLU A 23 18.66 -17.53 7.40
C GLU A 23 17.99 -18.90 7.49
N ARG A 24 17.84 -19.47 8.69
CA ARG A 24 17.07 -20.71 8.88
C ARG A 24 15.61 -20.54 8.46
N THR A 25 14.99 -19.42 8.83
CA THR A 25 13.58 -19.15 8.51
C THR A 25 13.39 -18.92 7.01
N LYS A 26 14.27 -18.14 6.37
CA LYS A 26 14.30 -17.97 4.92
C LYS A 26 14.43 -19.30 4.21
N LYS A 27 15.36 -20.16 4.62
CA LYS A 27 15.55 -21.48 4.01
C LYS A 27 14.29 -22.33 4.12
N LYS A 28 13.68 -22.42 5.32
CA LYS A 28 12.42 -23.15 5.52
C LYS A 28 11.31 -22.65 4.58
N ILE A 29 11.10 -21.33 4.52
CA ILE A 29 10.05 -20.74 3.66
C ILE A 29 10.37 -21.00 2.19
N SER A 30 11.62 -20.80 1.77
CA SER A 30 12.08 -21.03 0.39
C SER A 30 11.85 -22.49 -0.04
N ASP A 31 12.25 -23.45 0.79
CA ASP A 31 12.12 -24.89 0.50
C ASP A 31 10.65 -25.32 0.34
N ARG A 32 9.73 -24.70 1.10
CA ARG A 32 8.30 -25.00 1.01
C ARG A 32 7.63 -24.29 -0.17
N VAL A 33 7.95 -23.01 -0.37
CA VAL A 33 7.30 -22.18 -1.39
C VAL A 33 7.73 -22.58 -2.79
N SER A 34 9.01 -22.89 -2.99
CA SER A 34 9.57 -23.30 -4.30
C SER A 34 8.97 -24.59 -4.87
N GLN A 35 8.29 -25.40 -4.03
CA GLN A 35 7.55 -26.58 -4.50
C GLN A 35 6.28 -26.24 -5.27
N THR A 36 5.74 -25.03 -5.08
CA THR A 36 4.44 -24.62 -5.64
C THR A 36 4.58 -23.40 -6.55
N ILE A 37 5.48 -22.47 -6.20
CA ILE A 37 5.63 -21.18 -6.88
C ILE A 37 7.06 -21.08 -7.42
N PRO A 38 7.25 -20.95 -8.74
CA PRO A 38 8.58 -20.73 -9.31
C PRO A 38 9.09 -19.31 -9.01
N ASN A 39 10.41 -19.09 -9.13
CA ASN A 39 11.05 -17.77 -9.09
C ASN A 39 10.83 -16.90 -7.83
N VAL A 40 10.64 -17.53 -6.66
CA VAL A 40 10.48 -16.77 -5.42
C VAL A 40 11.81 -16.26 -4.90
N TYR A 41 11.90 -14.96 -4.65
CA TYR A 41 13.06 -14.31 -4.05
C TYR A 41 12.81 -14.00 -2.57
N LEU A 42 13.73 -14.38 -1.70
CA LEU A 42 13.63 -14.16 -0.26
C LEU A 42 14.79 -13.31 0.26
N GLU A 43 14.45 -12.26 1.00
CA GLU A 43 15.41 -11.35 1.62
C GLU A 43 15.18 -11.29 3.13
N GLY A 44 16.28 -11.29 3.89
CA GLY A 44 16.22 -11.06 5.33
C GLY A 44 16.21 -9.56 5.59
N ARG A 45 15.22 -9.07 6.34
CA ARG A 45 15.10 -7.66 6.69
C ARG A 45 15.23 -7.47 8.19
N VAL A 46 16.19 -6.64 8.59
CA VAL A 46 16.32 -6.16 9.96
C VAL A 46 15.80 -4.72 10.03
N LYS A 47 14.99 -4.40 11.04
CA LYS A 47 14.55 -3.01 11.23
C LYS A 47 15.70 -2.09 11.60
N SER A 48 15.63 -0.85 11.13
CA SER A 48 16.56 0.19 11.54
C SER A 48 16.41 0.49 13.03
N ILE A 49 17.54 0.85 13.66
CA ILE A 49 17.62 1.22 15.09
C ILE A 49 16.63 2.34 15.40
N TYR A 50 16.52 3.34 14.53
CA TYR A 50 15.53 4.43 14.66
C TYR A 50 14.09 3.92 14.68
N GLY A 51 13.74 2.93 13.83
CA GLY A 51 12.41 2.33 13.80
C GLY A 51 12.07 1.54 15.07
N ILE A 52 13.08 0.90 15.67
CA ILE A 52 12.97 0.19 16.95
C ILE A 52 12.80 1.21 18.08
N TYR A 53 13.67 2.22 18.15
CA TYR A 53 13.61 3.32 19.11
C TYR A 53 12.24 4.00 19.11
N ARG A 54 11.73 4.36 17.93
CA ARG A 54 10.42 4.99 17.79
C ARG A 54 9.29 4.13 18.36
N LYS A 55 9.36 2.81 18.21
CA LYS A 55 8.35 1.90 18.77
C LYS A 55 8.46 1.76 20.28
N MET A 56 9.67 1.64 20.82
CA MET A 56 9.89 1.57 22.26
C MET A 56 9.35 2.82 22.95
N PHE A 57 9.73 4.00 22.45
CA PHE A 57 9.42 5.26 23.10
C PHE A 57 8.00 5.77 22.81
N LEU A 58 7.53 5.73 21.55
CA LEU A 58 6.20 6.28 21.23
C LEU A 58 5.06 5.31 21.52
N GLN A 59 5.32 3.99 21.57
CA GLN A 59 4.27 2.98 21.81
C GLN A 59 4.39 2.35 23.19
N ASN A 60 5.33 2.84 24.03
CA ASN A 60 5.60 2.37 25.38
C ASN A 60 5.74 0.85 25.49
N ARG A 61 6.47 0.25 24.54
CA ARG A 61 6.70 -1.20 24.45
C ARG A 61 8.11 -1.53 24.91
N SER A 62 8.25 -2.61 25.68
CA SER A 62 9.57 -3.14 26.02
C SER A 62 10.24 -3.73 24.78
N MET A 63 11.57 -3.89 24.81
CA MET A 63 12.30 -4.47 23.67
C MET A 63 11.85 -5.89 23.34
N ASP A 64 11.44 -6.66 24.36
CA ASP A 64 10.93 -8.03 24.23
C ASP A 64 9.51 -8.08 23.62
N GLU A 65 8.75 -6.98 23.66
CA GLU A 65 7.42 -6.84 23.04
C GLU A 65 7.46 -6.41 21.57
N ILE A 66 8.66 -6.13 21.04
CA ILE A 66 8.86 -5.78 19.63
C ILE A 66 9.08 -7.06 18.84
N TYR A 67 7.97 -7.74 18.59
CA TYR A 67 7.93 -9.00 17.84
C TYR A 67 8.36 -8.87 16.37
N ASP A 68 8.50 -7.65 15.87
CA ASP A 68 8.81 -7.35 14.48
C ASP A 68 10.22 -6.76 14.31
N ILE A 69 11.14 -7.18 15.16
CA ILE A 69 12.59 -7.00 14.95
C ILE A 69 13.05 -7.86 13.78
N TYR A 70 12.54 -9.08 13.67
CA TYR A 70 12.82 -10.03 12.59
C TYR A 70 11.78 -9.91 11.50
N ALA A 71 12.22 -9.71 10.27
CA ALA A 71 11.35 -9.77 9.11
C ALA A 71 11.97 -10.61 7.98
N VAL A 72 11.14 -11.38 7.31
CA VAL A 72 11.49 -12.04 6.04
C VAL A 72 10.62 -11.43 4.95
N ARG A 73 11.25 -10.96 3.89
CA ARG A 73 10.58 -10.43 2.72
C ARG A 73 10.56 -11.51 1.65
N VAL A 74 9.39 -11.73 1.08
CA VAL A 74 9.16 -12.66 -0.03
C VAL A 74 8.68 -11.84 -1.22
N ILE A 75 9.40 -11.96 -2.33
CA ILE A 75 9.10 -11.27 -3.59
C ILE A 75 8.74 -12.33 -4.63
N VAL A 76 7.59 -12.14 -5.26
CA VAL A 76 7.01 -13.05 -6.26
C VAL A 76 6.63 -12.29 -7.53
N ASP A 77 6.17 -13.01 -8.55
CA ASP A 77 5.83 -12.41 -9.85
C ASP A 77 4.41 -11.84 -9.86
N THR A 78 3.43 -12.55 -9.28
CA THR A 78 2.01 -12.16 -9.37
C THR A 78 1.35 -11.88 -8.02
N VAL A 79 0.24 -11.14 -8.05
CA VAL A 79 -0.58 -10.88 -6.86
C VAL A 79 -1.19 -12.17 -6.32
N ASN A 80 -1.59 -13.11 -7.18
CA ASN A 80 -2.09 -14.41 -6.75
C ASN A 80 -1.03 -15.17 -5.97
N ASP A 81 0.22 -15.13 -6.42
CA ASP A 81 1.34 -15.76 -5.71
C ASP A 81 1.56 -15.13 -4.34
N CYS A 82 1.31 -13.82 -4.16
CA CYS A 82 1.39 -13.20 -2.84
C CYS A 82 0.44 -13.88 -1.83
N TYR A 83 -0.81 -14.13 -2.25
CA TYR A 83 -1.80 -14.79 -1.38
C TYR A 83 -1.53 -16.30 -1.24
N ASN A 84 -1.02 -16.97 -2.27
CA ASN A 84 -0.58 -18.37 -2.16
C ASN A 84 0.57 -18.53 -1.16
N VAL A 85 1.59 -17.65 -1.23
CA VAL A 85 2.67 -17.61 -0.23
C VAL A 85 2.11 -17.33 1.16
N LEU A 86 1.15 -16.42 1.31
CA LEU A 86 0.52 -16.13 2.60
C LEU A 86 -0.11 -17.40 3.19
N GLY A 87 -0.85 -18.16 2.39
CA GLY A 87 -1.44 -19.43 2.79
C GLY A 87 -0.39 -20.46 3.22
N ILE A 88 0.69 -20.61 2.44
CA ILE A 88 1.81 -21.50 2.78
C ILE A 88 2.46 -21.08 4.10
N VAL A 89 2.68 -19.78 4.32
CA VAL A 89 3.27 -19.26 5.55
C VAL A 89 2.36 -19.53 6.76
N HIS A 90 1.04 -19.40 6.61
CA HIS A 90 0.07 -19.68 7.69
C HIS A 90 -0.13 -21.18 7.95
N ASP A 91 0.16 -22.04 6.98
CA ASP A 91 0.27 -23.50 7.16
C ASP A 91 1.53 -23.87 7.96
N MET A 92 2.66 -23.25 7.64
CA MET A 92 3.94 -23.51 8.29
C MET A 92 4.05 -22.95 9.72
N PHE A 93 3.43 -21.79 9.96
CA PHE A 93 3.61 -21.00 11.17
C PHE A 93 2.26 -20.49 11.67
N ARG A 94 2.10 -20.45 12.99
CA ARG A 94 0.85 -19.97 13.58
C ARG A 94 0.76 -18.44 13.44
N PRO A 95 -0.25 -17.88 12.76
CA PRO A 95 -0.43 -16.42 12.70
C PRO A 95 -0.86 -15.85 14.05
N LEU A 96 -0.34 -14.67 14.38
CA LEU A 96 -0.77 -13.93 15.56
C LEU A 96 -2.05 -13.13 15.23
N PRO A 97 -3.10 -13.21 16.08
CA PRO A 97 -4.33 -12.45 15.89
C PRO A 97 -4.07 -10.94 15.77
N ASN A 98 -4.84 -10.26 14.92
CA ASN A 98 -4.76 -8.81 14.69
C ASN A 98 -3.38 -8.30 14.22
N ARG A 99 -2.54 -9.18 13.68
CA ARG A 99 -1.22 -8.86 13.13
C ARG A 99 -1.08 -9.17 11.63
N PHE A 100 -2.20 -9.31 10.94
CA PHE A 100 -2.26 -9.37 9.48
C PHE A 100 -2.72 -8.02 8.93
N LYS A 101 -2.05 -7.54 7.87
CA LYS A 101 -2.41 -6.31 7.16
C LYS A 101 -2.27 -6.55 5.67
N ASP A 102 -3.36 -6.31 4.95
CA ASP A 102 -3.42 -6.43 3.51
C ASP A 102 -3.28 -5.05 2.85
N TYR A 103 -2.04 -4.61 2.63
CA TYR A 103 -1.78 -3.39 1.89
C TYR A 103 -1.84 -3.58 0.37
N ILE A 104 -2.11 -4.79 -0.13
CA ILE A 104 -2.38 -4.98 -1.56
C ILE A 104 -3.80 -4.50 -1.85
N SER A 105 -4.77 -4.98 -1.08
CA SER A 105 -6.18 -4.62 -1.18
C SER A 105 -6.46 -3.21 -0.62
N THR A 106 -5.71 -2.78 0.41
CA THR A 106 -5.81 -1.42 0.98
C THR A 106 -4.45 -0.71 1.00
N PRO A 107 -3.98 -0.18 -0.16
CA PRO A 107 -2.69 0.50 -0.24
C PRO A 107 -2.60 1.70 0.69
N LYS A 108 -1.38 2.01 1.13
CA LYS A 108 -1.13 3.26 1.89
C LYS A 108 -1.20 4.48 0.97
N PRO A 109 -1.39 5.71 1.51
CA PRO A 109 -1.42 6.93 0.70
C PRO A 109 -0.20 7.16 -0.19
N ASN A 110 0.95 6.61 0.16
CA ASN A 110 2.17 6.66 -0.65
C ASN A 110 2.26 5.52 -1.69
N MET A 111 1.13 4.90 -2.05
CA MET A 111 1.02 3.75 -2.95
C MET A 111 1.78 2.50 -2.51
N TYR A 112 2.17 2.42 -1.23
CA TYR A 112 2.84 1.22 -0.72
C TYR A 112 1.89 0.03 -0.67
N GLN A 113 2.32 -1.07 -1.30
CA GLN A 113 1.60 -2.34 -1.37
C GLN A 113 2.47 -3.51 -0.91
N SER A 114 1.91 -4.36 -0.04
CA SER A 114 2.49 -5.61 0.46
C SER A 114 1.51 -6.29 1.44
N LEU A 115 1.55 -7.62 1.53
CA LEU A 115 0.92 -8.36 2.63
C LEU A 115 1.89 -8.45 3.80
N HIS A 116 1.45 -8.03 5.00
CA HIS A 116 2.24 -8.14 6.22
C HIS A 116 1.55 -9.10 7.18
N THR A 117 2.27 -10.10 7.68
CA THR A 117 1.76 -11.01 8.70
C THR A 117 2.81 -11.28 9.76
N THR A 118 2.43 -11.23 11.04
CA THR A 118 3.31 -11.71 12.12
C THR A 118 2.91 -13.13 12.50
N VAL A 119 3.88 -14.04 12.49
CA VAL A 119 3.69 -15.46 12.78
C VAL A 119 4.67 -15.93 13.84
N ILE A 120 4.37 -17.08 14.47
CA ILE A 120 5.23 -17.72 15.45
C ILE A 120 5.48 -19.18 15.06
N GLY A 121 6.75 -19.58 15.06
CA GLY A 121 7.18 -20.95 14.82
C GLY A 121 7.36 -21.76 16.09
N LYS A 122 7.80 -23.00 15.95
CA LYS A 122 8.10 -23.92 17.07
C LYS A 122 9.15 -23.37 18.06
N GLU A 123 10.01 -22.48 17.57
CA GLU A 123 11.07 -21.83 18.35
C GLU A 123 10.50 -20.75 19.31
N GLY A 124 9.21 -20.43 19.24
CA GLY A 124 8.55 -19.45 20.12
C GLY A 124 8.92 -17.99 19.83
N ILE A 125 9.78 -17.75 18.83
CA ILE A 125 10.20 -16.42 18.41
C ILE A 125 9.23 -15.92 17.34
N PRO A 126 8.49 -14.83 17.59
CA PRO A 126 7.64 -14.24 16.57
C PRO A 126 8.48 -13.45 15.55
N PHE A 127 8.03 -13.46 14.31
CA PHE A 127 8.66 -12.72 13.21
C PHE A 127 7.63 -12.26 12.19
N GLU A 128 7.96 -11.22 11.45
CA GLU A 128 7.11 -10.66 10.39
C GLU A 128 7.47 -11.26 9.03
N VAL A 129 6.47 -11.57 8.21
CA VAL A 129 6.64 -11.92 6.80
C VAL A 129 5.99 -10.84 5.95
N GLN A 130 6.76 -10.27 5.03
CA GLN A 130 6.33 -9.24 4.08
C GLN A 130 6.30 -9.85 2.67
N ILE A 131 5.13 -9.94 2.06
CA ILE A 131 4.97 -10.58 0.75
C ILE A 131 4.52 -9.53 -0.24
N ARG A 132 5.12 -9.49 -1.43
CA ARG A 132 4.78 -8.52 -2.49
C ARG A 132 5.31 -8.95 -3.83
N THR A 133 4.82 -8.33 -4.90
CA THR A 133 5.37 -8.56 -6.24
C THR A 133 6.66 -7.77 -6.48
N TRP A 134 7.39 -8.08 -7.55
CA TRP A 134 8.51 -7.26 -8.02
C TRP A 134 8.10 -5.80 -8.30
N GLU A 135 6.94 -5.58 -8.91
CA GLU A 135 6.40 -4.23 -9.19
C GLU A 135 6.17 -3.43 -7.90
N MET A 136 5.53 -4.08 -6.91
CA MET A 136 5.28 -3.50 -5.59
C MET A 136 6.59 -3.26 -4.83
N HIS A 137 7.59 -4.13 -5.02
CA HIS A 137 8.92 -3.94 -4.44
C HIS A 137 9.59 -2.69 -5.01
N HIS A 138 9.65 -2.53 -6.33
CA HIS A 138 10.24 -1.34 -6.97
C HIS A 138 9.54 -0.05 -6.53
N THR A 139 8.20 -0.05 -6.50
CA THR A 139 7.42 1.11 -6.04
C THR A 139 7.74 1.48 -4.59
N ALA A 140 7.95 0.48 -3.73
CA ALA A 140 8.23 0.71 -2.32
C ALA A 140 9.66 1.18 -2.05
N GLU A 141 10.64 0.80 -2.87
CA GLU A 141 12.05 1.20 -2.69
C GLU A 141 12.34 2.56 -3.35
N TYR A 142 11.78 2.83 -4.53
CA TYR A 142 12.11 4.00 -5.35
C TYR A 142 10.97 5.03 -5.46
N GLY A 143 9.83 4.75 -4.85
CA GLY A 143 8.65 5.60 -4.92
C GLY A 143 7.97 5.59 -6.28
N ILE A 144 6.97 6.45 -6.40
CA ILE A 144 6.07 6.48 -7.55
C ILE A 144 6.79 6.92 -8.84
N ALA A 145 7.77 7.83 -8.73
CA ALA A 145 8.52 8.38 -9.88
C ALA A 145 9.33 7.32 -10.65
N ALA A 146 9.92 6.35 -9.95
CA ALA A 146 10.67 5.27 -10.58
C ALA A 146 9.76 4.18 -11.18
N HIS A 147 8.62 3.93 -10.55
CA HIS A 147 7.61 3.01 -11.07
C HIS A 147 7.04 3.49 -12.42
N TRP A 148 6.86 4.81 -12.59
CA TRP A 148 6.43 5.40 -13.87
C TRP A 148 7.45 5.25 -15.00
N LYS A 149 8.75 5.40 -14.72
CA LYS A 149 9.82 5.16 -15.71
C LYS A 149 9.83 3.71 -16.21
N TYR A 150 9.55 2.74 -15.35
CA TYR A 150 9.45 1.32 -15.71
C TYR A 150 8.22 1.05 -16.60
N LYS A 151 7.04 1.57 -16.25
CA LYS A 151 5.82 1.44 -17.08
C LYS A 151 5.94 2.14 -18.44
N LEU A 152 6.62 3.28 -18.51
CA LEU A 152 6.92 3.98 -19.77
C LEU A 152 7.75 3.11 -20.74
N GLY A 153 8.59 2.20 -20.24
CA GLY A 153 9.33 1.25 -21.07
C GLY A 153 8.48 0.12 -21.67
N MET A 154 7.26 -0.11 -21.18
CA MET A 154 6.36 -1.19 -21.63
C MET A 154 5.17 -0.70 -22.47
N THR A 155 4.87 0.60 -22.50
CA THR A 155 3.70 1.15 -23.23
C THR A 155 4.10 2.27 -24.18
N SER A 156 4.46 1.89 -25.42
CA SER A 156 4.87 2.77 -26.52
C SER A 156 3.73 3.57 -27.19
N ASN A 157 2.69 4.00 -26.47
CA ASN A 157 1.52 4.65 -27.12
C ASN A 157 0.80 5.76 -26.32
N LYS A 158 1.40 6.28 -25.25
CA LYS A 158 0.91 7.50 -24.56
C LYS A 158 2.08 8.48 -24.32
N GLU A 159 2.81 8.79 -25.39
CA GLU A 159 4.07 9.54 -25.32
C GLU A 159 3.90 11.05 -25.09
N ASP A 160 2.78 11.66 -25.51
CA ASP A 160 2.82 13.10 -25.76
C ASP A 160 2.58 14.02 -24.56
N SER A 161 1.84 13.59 -23.53
CA SER A 161 1.44 14.50 -22.44
C SER A 161 2.42 14.52 -21.27
N PHE A 162 3.12 13.40 -21.02
CA PHE A 162 3.95 13.27 -19.81
C PHE A 162 5.42 13.59 -20.07
N GLU A 163 5.97 13.26 -21.24
CA GLU A 163 7.29 13.74 -21.67
C GLU A 163 7.36 15.27 -21.66
N LYS A 164 6.29 15.95 -22.10
CA LYS A 164 6.18 17.42 -22.01
C LYS A 164 6.16 17.93 -20.57
N ARG A 165 5.49 17.23 -19.65
CA ARG A 165 5.49 17.56 -18.21
C ARG A 165 6.86 17.33 -17.58
N LEU A 166 7.55 16.25 -17.93
CA LEU A 166 8.88 15.92 -17.40
C LEU A 166 9.97 16.84 -17.97
N ALA A 167 9.87 17.22 -19.24
CA ALA A 167 10.71 18.24 -19.88
C ALA A 167 10.51 19.60 -19.22
N TRP A 168 9.26 19.98 -18.91
CA TRP A 168 8.95 21.20 -18.18
C TRP A 168 9.54 21.19 -16.76
N ILE A 169 9.45 20.08 -16.02
CA ILE A 169 10.07 19.93 -14.69
C ILE A 169 11.60 20.07 -14.76
N ARG A 170 12.24 19.49 -15.78
CA ARG A 170 13.69 19.64 -16.00
C ARG A 170 14.08 21.09 -16.30
N GLN A 171 13.31 21.76 -17.15
CA GLN A 171 13.53 23.17 -17.50
C GLN A 171 13.31 24.10 -16.29
N MET A 172 12.42 23.72 -15.37
CA MET A 172 12.16 24.46 -14.14
C MET A 172 13.24 24.25 -13.07
N LEU A 173 13.80 23.03 -12.95
CA LEU A 173 14.94 22.73 -12.08
C LEU A 173 16.23 23.44 -12.52
N ASP A 174 16.41 23.63 -13.84
CA ASP A 174 17.52 24.44 -14.36
C ASP A 174 17.34 25.95 -14.05
N ASN A 175 16.10 26.45 -14.04
CA ASN A 175 15.78 27.83 -13.63
C ASN A 175 15.88 28.06 -12.10
N GLU A 176 15.79 27.01 -11.28
CA GLU A 176 15.92 27.09 -9.81
C GLU A 176 17.36 27.24 -9.32
N ARG A 177 18.37 27.14 -10.20
CA ARG A 177 19.73 27.59 -9.83
C ARG A 177 19.79 29.10 -9.53
N ASP A 178 18.79 29.88 -9.96
CA ASP A 178 18.80 31.34 -9.87
C ASP A 178 17.74 31.96 -8.93
N SER A 179 16.84 31.21 -8.29
CA SER A 179 15.87 31.80 -7.33
C SER A 179 15.51 30.85 -6.19
N GLY A 180 16.06 31.14 -5.00
CA GLY A 180 15.95 30.31 -3.80
C GLY A 180 14.68 30.52 -3.00
N ASP A 181 13.52 30.14 -3.54
CA ASP A 181 12.26 30.15 -2.77
C ASP A 181 11.49 28.81 -2.90
N ALA A 182 11.94 27.82 -2.12
CA ALA A 182 11.39 26.46 -2.07
C ALA A 182 9.92 26.41 -1.54
N THR A 183 9.37 27.53 -1.12
CA THR A 183 8.05 27.64 -0.47
C THR A 183 6.89 27.61 -1.47
N ASP A 184 7.09 28.12 -2.68
CA ASP A 184 6.07 28.12 -3.75
C ASP A 184 5.97 26.76 -4.46
N LEU A 185 7.08 26.03 -4.56
CA LEU A 185 7.15 24.67 -5.11
C LEU A 185 6.24 23.70 -4.33
N VAL A 186 6.21 23.81 -3.00
CA VAL A 186 5.36 22.97 -2.13
C VAL A 186 3.87 23.30 -2.29
N ARG A 187 3.51 24.56 -2.60
CA ARG A 187 2.11 24.94 -2.87
C ARG A 187 1.63 24.47 -4.23
N MET A 188 2.47 24.54 -5.27
CA MET A 188 2.12 24.05 -6.61
C MET A 188 2.07 22.52 -6.71
N ILE A 189 3.02 21.79 -6.10
CA ILE A 189 2.97 20.31 -6.07
C ILE A 189 1.71 19.81 -5.34
N LYS A 190 1.25 20.53 -4.31
CA LYS A 190 -0.02 20.21 -3.64
C LYS A 190 -1.26 20.45 -4.50
N SER A 191 -1.19 21.34 -5.50
CA SER A 191 -2.28 21.60 -6.44
C SER A 191 -2.38 20.52 -7.53
N ASP A 192 -1.25 19.94 -7.97
CA ASP A 192 -1.22 18.99 -9.09
C ASP A 192 -1.14 17.51 -8.66
N LEU A 193 -1.02 17.23 -7.36
CA LEU A 193 -1.19 15.89 -6.75
C LEU A 193 -2.64 15.55 -6.43
N VAL A 194 -3.61 16.35 -6.91
CA VAL A 194 -5.03 16.01 -6.78
C VAL A 194 -5.25 14.71 -7.55
N PRO A 195 -5.75 13.64 -6.90
CA PRO A 195 -6.06 12.40 -7.60
C PRO A 195 -7.00 12.71 -8.76
N GLU A 196 -6.69 12.28 -9.98
CA GLU A 196 -7.58 12.44 -11.14
C GLU A 196 -8.82 11.51 -11.04
N GLU A 197 -8.77 10.53 -10.14
CA GLU A 197 -9.82 9.56 -9.89
C GLU A 197 -10.12 9.41 -8.39
N VAL A 198 -11.37 9.09 -8.07
CA VAL A 198 -11.88 8.77 -6.74
C VAL A 198 -12.43 7.35 -6.70
N PHE A 199 -12.09 6.59 -5.65
CA PHE A 199 -12.52 5.20 -5.48
C PHE A 199 -13.59 5.08 -4.41
N VAL A 200 -14.78 4.65 -4.80
CA VAL A 200 -15.97 4.61 -3.94
C VAL A 200 -16.54 3.20 -3.87
N PHE A 201 -17.16 2.88 -2.75
CA PHE A 201 -17.63 1.54 -2.44
C PHE A 201 -19.15 1.45 -2.56
N THR A 202 -19.65 0.34 -3.11
CA THR A 202 -21.05 -0.03 -2.94
C THR A 202 -21.29 -0.62 -1.54
N PRO A 203 -22.54 -0.70 -1.04
CA PRO A 203 -22.82 -1.31 0.26
C PRO A 203 -22.50 -2.81 0.32
N ARG A 204 -22.33 -3.45 -0.85
CA ARG A 204 -21.94 -4.86 -0.99
C ARG A 204 -20.43 -5.06 -1.02
N GLY A 205 -19.64 -3.98 -1.04
CA GLY A 205 -18.17 -4.02 -1.03
C GLY A 205 -17.51 -3.90 -2.41
N ASP A 206 -18.28 -3.82 -3.50
CA ASP A 206 -17.74 -3.60 -4.84
C ASP A 206 -17.09 -2.20 -4.93
N VAL A 207 -15.92 -2.09 -5.57
CA VAL A 207 -15.18 -0.82 -5.76
C VAL A 207 -15.43 -0.27 -7.16
N ILE A 208 -15.76 1.02 -7.25
CA ILE A 208 -15.98 1.73 -8.52
C ILE A 208 -15.03 2.94 -8.56
N SER A 209 -14.30 3.09 -9.67
CA SER A 209 -13.47 4.27 -9.95
C SER A 209 -14.28 5.29 -10.75
N LEU A 210 -14.22 6.55 -10.34
CA LEU A 210 -14.84 7.69 -11.02
C LEU A 210 -13.85 8.84 -11.16
N PRO A 211 -14.02 9.74 -12.15
CA PRO A 211 -13.22 10.96 -12.23
C PRO A 211 -13.35 11.83 -10.98
N ALA A 212 -12.28 12.55 -10.63
CA ALA A 212 -12.30 13.47 -9.51
C ALA A 212 -13.36 14.56 -9.70
N GLY A 213 -14.18 14.77 -8.66
CA GLY A 213 -15.32 15.68 -8.73
C GLY A 213 -16.61 15.06 -9.27
N ALA A 214 -16.61 13.76 -9.57
CA ALA A 214 -17.83 13.00 -9.87
C ALA A 214 -18.84 13.08 -8.72
N THR A 215 -20.11 13.00 -9.09
CA THR A 215 -21.25 13.10 -8.18
C THR A 215 -21.84 11.73 -7.89
N VAL A 216 -22.77 11.66 -6.93
CA VAL A 216 -23.55 10.45 -6.66
C VAL A 216 -24.41 10.03 -7.86
N ILE A 217 -24.73 10.95 -8.78
CA ILE A 217 -25.41 10.63 -10.05
C ILE A 217 -24.47 9.81 -10.95
N ASP A 218 -23.23 10.28 -11.13
CA ASP A 218 -22.22 9.59 -11.95
C ASP A 218 -21.96 8.17 -11.41
N PHE A 219 -21.93 8.02 -10.09
CA PHE A 219 -21.85 6.70 -9.45
C PHE A 219 -23.06 5.80 -9.76
N ALA A 220 -24.28 6.34 -9.74
CA ALA A 220 -25.48 5.58 -10.06
C ALA A 220 -25.47 5.07 -11.51
N TYR A 221 -25.01 5.89 -12.46
CA TYR A 221 -24.86 5.49 -13.87
C TYR A 221 -23.69 4.53 -14.10
N ALA A 222 -22.60 4.67 -13.32
CA ALA A 222 -21.48 3.74 -13.34
C ALA A 222 -21.86 2.35 -12.83
N ILE A 223 -22.82 2.24 -11.88
CA ILE A 223 -23.40 0.95 -11.48
C ILE A 223 -24.20 0.34 -12.64
N HIS A 224 -25.22 1.06 -13.12
CA HIS A 224 -26.06 0.64 -14.23
C HIS A 224 -26.97 1.80 -14.69
N SER A 225 -27.21 1.92 -16.00
CA SER A 225 -28.10 2.96 -16.56
C SER A 225 -29.51 2.95 -15.94
N ALA A 226 -30.11 1.77 -15.75
CA ALA A 226 -31.40 1.62 -15.07
C ALA A 226 -31.40 2.05 -13.59
N VAL A 227 -30.25 2.00 -12.89
CA VAL A 227 -30.12 2.48 -11.50
C VAL A 227 -30.06 4.00 -11.50
N GLY A 228 -29.24 4.60 -12.37
CA GLY A 228 -29.21 6.05 -12.59
C GLY A 228 -30.59 6.62 -12.95
N ASN A 229 -31.27 6.03 -13.93
CA ASN A 229 -32.61 6.46 -14.37
C ASN A 229 -33.72 6.27 -13.32
N ARG A 230 -33.51 5.46 -12.28
CA ARG A 230 -34.50 5.25 -11.21
C ARG A 230 -34.11 5.88 -9.89
N MET A 231 -32.98 6.59 -9.87
CA MET A 231 -32.46 7.27 -8.69
C MET A 231 -33.44 8.33 -8.20
N VAL A 232 -33.75 8.30 -6.92
CA VAL A 232 -34.53 9.33 -6.22
C VAL A 232 -33.74 10.01 -5.10
N GLY A 233 -32.60 9.44 -4.73
CA GLY A 233 -31.71 9.96 -3.69
C GLY A 233 -30.45 9.13 -3.54
N ALA A 234 -29.51 9.61 -2.73
CA ALA A 234 -28.30 8.88 -2.36
C ALA A 234 -28.04 8.99 -0.85
N LYS A 235 -27.37 7.98 -0.31
CA LYS A 235 -26.71 8.04 0.99
C LYS A 235 -25.23 7.81 0.82
N VAL A 236 -24.44 8.58 1.55
CA VAL A 236 -22.99 8.41 1.68
C VAL A 236 -22.71 8.12 3.15
N ASP A 237 -22.03 7.01 3.44
CA ASP A 237 -21.75 6.53 4.80
C ASP A 237 -23.01 6.51 5.68
N LYS A 238 -24.13 6.01 5.12
CA LYS A 238 -25.46 5.92 5.74
C LYS A 238 -26.16 7.26 6.02
N ARG A 239 -25.63 8.40 5.57
CA ARG A 239 -26.25 9.73 5.68
C ARG A 239 -26.81 10.17 4.34
N ILE A 240 -28.01 10.76 4.33
CA ILE A 240 -28.61 11.32 3.11
C ILE A 240 -27.78 12.52 2.65
N VAL A 241 -27.45 12.55 1.36
CA VAL A 241 -26.71 13.65 0.72
C VAL A 241 -27.51 14.19 -0.47
N PRO A 242 -27.28 15.45 -0.88
CA PRO A 242 -27.87 15.96 -2.12
C PRO A 242 -27.28 15.26 -3.35
N LEU A 243 -28.00 15.30 -4.47
CA LEU A 243 -27.62 14.57 -5.70
C LEU A 243 -26.35 15.12 -6.38
N ASP A 244 -26.01 16.38 -6.12
CA ASP A 244 -24.79 17.04 -6.60
C ASP A 244 -23.58 16.84 -5.68
N TYR A 245 -23.72 16.02 -4.62
CA TYR A 245 -22.63 15.71 -3.70
C TYR A 245 -21.47 15.07 -4.46
N LYS A 246 -20.30 15.72 -4.38
CA LYS A 246 -19.05 15.22 -4.94
C LYS A 246 -18.47 14.12 -4.07
N VAL A 247 -18.34 12.95 -4.66
CA VAL A 247 -17.91 11.74 -3.96
C VAL A 247 -16.41 11.79 -3.68
N LYS A 248 -16.00 11.17 -2.58
CA LYS A 248 -14.60 11.13 -2.13
C LYS A 248 -14.13 9.69 -2.00
N THR A 249 -12.83 9.49 -2.22
CA THR A 249 -12.20 8.18 -2.06
C THR A 249 -12.43 7.62 -0.66
N GLY A 250 -12.88 6.36 -0.58
CA GLY A 250 -13.13 5.67 0.69
C GLY A 250 -14.59 5.66 1.14
N GLU A 251 -15.46 6.47 0.54
CA GLU A 251 -16.86 6.58 0.94
C GLU A 251 -17.70 5.40 0.45
N ILE A 252 -18.67 4.97 1.27
CA ILE A 252 -19.66 3.95 0.89
C ILE A 252 -20.93 4.64 0.41
N ILE A 253 -21.31 4.42 -0.84
CA ILE A 253 -22.44 5.08 -1.49
C ILE A 253 -23.59 4.09 -1.72
N GLU A 254 -24.77 4.42 -1.22
CA GLU A 254 -26.01 3.69 -1.44
C GLU A 254 -26.96 4.54 -2.28
N ILE A 255 -27.39 4.03 -3.43
CA ILE A 255 -28.34 4.70 -4.31
C ILE A 255 -29.76 4.27 -3.98
N LEU A 256 -30.61 5.23 -3.64
CA LEU A 256 -32.03 5.00 -3.39
C LEU A 256 -32.77 5.06 -4.72
N THR A 257 -33.46 3.98 -5.08
CA THR A 257 -34.22 3.88 -6.34
C THR A 257 -35.71 3.71 -6.09
N SER A 258 -36.54 4.21 -7.00
CA SER A 258 -37.99 3.98 -6.99
C SER A 258 -38.47 3.43 -8.34
N LYS A 259 -39.46 2.53 -8.30
CA LYS A 259 -40.08 1.96 -9.52
C LYS A 259 -40.97 2.97 -10.26
N GLU A 260 -41.44 4.00 -9.57
CA GLU A 260 -42.32 5.05 -10.12
C GLU A 260 -41.56 6.27 -10.62
N ALA A 261 -40.24 6.31 -10.42
CA ALA A 261 -39.39 7.38 -10.93
C ALA A 261 -39.38 7.35 -12.46
N ARG A 262 -39.76 8.46 -13.09
CA ARG A 262 -39.77 8.62 -14.56
C ARG A 262 -38.37 8.79 -15.18
N GLY A 263 -37.34 8.86 -14.35
CA GLY A 263 -35.99 9.24 -14.74
C GLY A 263 -35.84 10.74 -14.93
N PRO A 264 -34.60 11.19 -15.20
CA PRO A 264 -34.34 12.56 -15.63
C PRO A 264 -34.99 12.89 -16.97
#